data_AF-A0A2U2MVG0-F1
#
_entry.id   AF-A0A2U2MVG0-F1
#
_cell.length_a   1.000
_cell.length_b   1.000
_cell.length_c   1.000
_cell.angle_alpha   90.00
_cell.angle_beta   90.00
_cell.angle_gamma   90.00
#
_symmetry.space_group_name_H-M   'P 1'
#
loop_
_entity.id
_entity.type
_entity.pdbx_description
1 polymer ?
#
loop_
_entity_poly.entity_id
_entity_poly.type
_entity_poly.pdbx_seq_one_letter_code
_entity_poly.pdbx_strand_id
1 'polypeptide(L)'
;MADENIEDQNQENGDTGENMPSDADGGQKPPWERDGEEFNPEKAWKLIENLRADNTKLRTANETANTRLREFEDAKLTEQEKLQRDLKETREQLASVSTAKAWAEARAKYPQLTDEDLDLIGAGTPDEIASKAAKLAARIPVQDPADAARAGDRHETQPQQTTGGDGLTWPTTR
;
A
#
# COMPACT_ATOMS: atom_id res chain seq x y z
N MET A 1 4.20 -0.51 36.27
CA MET A 1 3.08 -0.31 37.22
C MET A 1 1.84 -0.81 36.51
N ALA A 2 1.13 -1.86 36.91
CA ALA A 2 1.27 -2.83 37.98
C ALA A 2 0.73 -4.16 37.41
N ASP A 3 1.41 -5.25 37.74
CA ASP A 3 1.02 -6.62 37.43
C ASP A 3 0.78 -7.26 38.80
N GLU A 4 -0.48 -7.49 39.18
CA GLU A 4 -0.87 -8.11 40.45
C GLU A 4 -1.65 -9.38 40.09
N ASN A 5 -0.96 -10.52 39.99
CA ASN A 5 -0.68 -11.47 41.08
C ASN A 5 -1.97 -12.00 41.74
N ILE A 6 -2.65 -12.92 41.06
CA ILE A 6 -3.69 -13.78 41.64
C ILE A 6 -3.01 -15.12 41.95
N GLU A 7 -2.40 -15.20 43.13
CA GLU A 7 -2.06 -16.47 43.75
C GLU A 7 -2.48 -16.44 45.22
N ASP A 8 -3.38 -17.38 45.51
CA ASP A 8 -3.39 -18.20 46.72
C ASP A 8 -3.66 -17.51 48.06
N GLN A 9 -4.93 -17.51 48.45
CA GLN A 9 -5.33 -17.53 49.85
C GLN A 9 -6.35 -18.64 50.08
N ASN A 10 -5.89 -19.88 49.98
CA ASN A 10 -6.51 -21.02 50.64
C ASN A 10 -5.75 -21.33 51.93
N GLN A 11 -6.18 -20.73 53.05
CA GLN A 11 -5.79 -21.20 54.38
C GLN A 11 -7.00 -21.29 55.31
N GLU A 12 -7.21 -22.53 55.73
CA GLU A 12 -8.14 -23.02 56.75
C GLU A 12 -8.22 -22.13 57.98
N ASN A 13 -9.45 -21.91 58.46
CA ASN A 13 -9.73 -21.94 59.89
C ASN A 13 -10.98 -22.79 60.09
N GLY A 14 -10.77 -24.02 60.53
CA GLY A 14 -11.83 -24.85 61.10
C GLY A 14 -12.19 -24.41 62.51
N ASP A 15 -13.29 -25.01 62.98
CA ASP A 15 -13.71 -25.11 64.38
C ASP A 15 -14.39 -23.88 65.00
N THR A 16 -15.71 -23.80 64.85
CA THR A 16 -16.61 -23.98 66.01
C THR A 16 -18.01 -24.32 65.49
N GLY A 17 -18.48 -25.52 65.84
CA GLY A 17 -19.91 -25.82 65.79
C GLY A 17 -20.70 -24.94 66.77
N GLU A 18 -22.02 -25.01 66.63
CA GLU A 18 -23.03 -24.42 67.52
C GLU A 18 -23.36 -22.94 67.26
N ASN A 19 -24.20 -22.69 66.25
CA ASN A 19 -25.51 -22.05 66.47
C ASN A 19 -26.40 -22.20 65.22
N MET A 20 -27.02 -23.38 65.05
CA MET A 20 -28.28 -23.43 64.29
C MET A 20 -29.36 -22.89 65.23
N PRO A 21 -30.04 -21.77 64.91
CA PRO A 21 -31.33 -21.53 65.56
C PRO A 21 -32.26 -22.65 65.09
N SER A 22 -32.51 -23.59 66.02
CA SER A 22 -33.57 -24.58 65.92
C SER A 22 -34.90 -23.90 65.58
N ASP A 23 -35.69 -24.63 64.79
CA ASP A 23 -37.05 -24.33 64.38
C ASP A 23 -37.84 -23.56 65.44
N ALA A 24 -38.01 -22.26 65.20
CA ALA A 24 -39.10 -21.48 65.74
C ALA A 24 -40.20 -21.46 64.67
N ASP A 25 -41.19 -22.31 64.88
CA ASP A 25 -42.52 -22.24 64.30
C ASP A 25 -43.01 -20.78 64.27
N GLY A 26 -43.14 -20.22 63.07
CA GLY A 26 -43.34 -18.77 62.90
C GLY A 26 -43.36 -18.27 61.46
N GLY A 27 -44.04 -18.96 60.53
CA GLY A 27 -44.70 -18.36 59.36
C GLY A 27 -43.90 -17.48 58.38
N GLN A 28 -42.56 -17.42 58.44
CA GLN A 28 -41.78 -16.67 57.46
C GLN A 28 -41.63 -17.51 56.19
N LYS A 29 -42.54 -17.24 55.24
CA LYS A 29 -42.40 -17.65 53.85
C LYS A 29 -40.96 -17.44 53.37
N PRO A 30 -40.37 -18.41 52.66
CA PRO A 30 -39.01 -18.27 52.15
C PRO A 30 -38.89 -17.02 51.25
N PRO A 31 -37.68 -16.46 51.08
CA PRO A 31 -37.49 -15.16 50.42
C PRO A 31 -38.09 -15.05 49.00
N TRP A 32 -38.20 -16.17 48.28
CA TRP A 32 -38.80 -16.26 46.94
C TRP A 32 -40.34 -16.32 46.94
N GLU A 33 -40.97 -16.38 48.11
CA GLU A 33 -42.42 -16.30 48.31
C GLU A 33 -42.87 -14.98 48.95
N ARG A 34 -41.96 -13.99 49.05
CA ARG A 34 -42.25 -12.65 49.61
C ARG A 34 -43.33 -11.89 48.85
N ASP A 35 -43.47 -12.14 47.54
CA ASP A 35 -44.47 -11.48 46.68
C ASP A 35 -45.84 -12.17 46.74
N GLY A 36 -46.03 -13.11 47.66
CA GLY A 36 -47.30 -13.82 47.87
C GLY A 36 -47.52 -15.00 46.92
N GLU A 37 -46.73 -15.13 45.86
CA GLU A 37 -46.70 -16.30 44.98
C GLU A 37 -45.95 -17.47 45.62
N GLU A 38 -46.57 -18.65 45.62
CA GLU A 38 -45.95 -19.89 46.09
C GLU A 38 -45.02 -20.45 45.01
N PHE A 39 -43.86 -20.98 45.41
CA PHE A 39 -42.89 -21.48 44.45
C PHE A 39 -43.45 -22.65 43.64
N ASN A 40 -43.53 -22.48 42.32
CA ASN A 40 -43.97 -23.54 41.42
C ASN A 40 -42.76 -24.11 40.66
N PRO A 41 -42.27 -25.32 41.02
CA PRO A 41 -41.10 -25.91 40.40
C PRO A 41 -41.30 -26.20 38.91
N GLU A 42 -42.49 -26.59 38.47
CA GLU A 42 -42.76 -26.90 37.06
C GLU A 42 -42.68 -25.64 36.18
N LYS A 43 -43.18 -24.50 36.67
CA LYS A 43 -43.07 -23.22 35.96
C LYS A 43 -41.62 -22.77 35.84
N ALA A 44 -40.84 -22.91 36.91
CA ALA A 44 -39.41 -22.58 36.91
C ALA A 44 -38.64 -23.47 35.92
N TRP A 45 -38.92 -24.78 35.90
CA TRP A 45 -38.30 -25.71 34.96
C TRP A 45 -38.64 -25.39 33.50
N LYS A 46 -39.91 -25.11 33.18
CA LYS A 46 -40.31 -24.69 31.82
C LYS A 46 -39.63 -23.39 31.39
N LEU A 47 -39.47 -22.44 32.31
CA LEU A 47 -38.74 -21.20 32.02
C LEU A 47 -37.26 -21.49 31.71
N ILE A 48 -36.60 -22.33 32.50
CA ILE A 48 -35.21 -22.72 32.27
C ILE A 48 -35.05 -23.41 30.90
N GLU A 49 -35.98 -24.31 30.55
CA GLU A 49 -35.97 -24.99 29.25
C GLU A 49 -36.12 -23.98 28.10
N ASN A 50 -37.09 -23.08 28.18
CA ASN A 50 -37.29 -22.03 27.18
C ASN A 50 -36.04 -21.14 27.05
N LEU A 51 -35.45 -20.71 28.17
CA LEU A 51 -34.24 -19.89 28.17
C LEU A 51 -33.04 -20.62 27.57
N ARG A 52 -32.91 -21.94 27.79
CA ARG A 52 -31.87 -22.76 27.15
C ARG A 52 -32.08 -22.86 25.65
N ALA A 53 -33.33 -23.06 25.22
CA ALA A 53 -33.67 -23.11 23.80
C ALA A 53 -33.38 -21.76 23.12
N ASP A 54 -33.79 -20.65 23.73
CA ASP A 54 -33.55 -19.30 23.23
C ASP A 54 -32.05 -18.97 23.23
N ASN A 55 -31.30 -19.34 24.26
CA ASN A 55 -29.86 -19.12 24.31
C ASN A 55 -29.15 -19.89 23.19
N THR A 56 -29.55 -21.14 22.95
CA THR A 56 -29.00 -21.96 21.85
C THR A 56 -29.30 -21.31 20.50
N LYS A 57 -30.55 -20.89 20.28
CA LYS A 57 -30.96 -20.20 19.06
C LYS A 57 -30.19 -18.90 18.83
N LEU A 58 -30.01 -18.10 19.87
CA LEU A 58 -29.25 -16.84 19.81
C LEU A 58 -27.78 -17.08 19.50
N ARG A 59 -27.15 -18.10 20.11
CA ARG A 59 -25.77 -18.48 19.81
C ARG A 59 -25.61 -18.86 18.34
N THR A 60 -26.47 -19.75 17.83
CA THR A 60 -26.42 -20.16 16.42
C THR A 60 -26.67 -19.01 15.46
N ALA A 61 -27.63 -18.12 15.79
CA ALA A 61 -27.89 -16.93 14.99
C ALA A 61 -26.70 -15.96 14.98
N ASN A 62 -26.05 -15.77 16.13
CA ASN A 62 -24.87 -14.92 16.26
C ASN A 62 -23.69 -15.49 15.46
N GLU A 63 -23.41 -16.79 15.59
CA GLU A 63 -22.36 -17.46 14.83
C GLU A 63 -22.60 -17.34 13.32
N THR A 64 -23.82 -17.59 12.86
CA THR A 64 -24.20 -17.43 11.45
C THR A 64 -24.02 -15.98 10.98
N ALA A 65 -24.44 -15.00 11.80
CA ALA A 65 -24.29 -13.58 11.46
C ALA A 65 -22.82 -13.16 11.41
N ASN A 66 -21.98 -13.67 12.31
CA ASN A 66 -20.55 -13.39 12.34
C ASN A 66 -19.86 -13.97 11.10
N THR A 67 -20.18 -15.21 10.71
CA THR A 67 -19.67 -15.81 9.48
C THR A 67 -20.03 -14.98 8.25
N ARG A 68 -21.30 -14.57 8.11
CA ARG A 68 -21.72 -13.71 7.00
C ARG A 68 -21.04 -12.34 6.98
N LEU A 69 -20.78 -11.77 8.16
CA LEU A 69 -20.07 -10.50 8.27
C LEU A 69 -18.63 -10.64 7.76
N ARG A 70 -17.93 -11.71 8.14
CA ARG A 70 -16.59 -12.01 7.62
C ARG A 70 -16.58 -12.22 6.11
N GLU A 71 -17.51 -13.02 5.59
CA GLU A 71 -17.65 -13.24 4.14
C GLU A 71 -17.90 -11.92 3.38
N PHE A 72 -18.71 -11.02 3.95
CA PHE A 72 -18.97 -9.71 3.35
C PHE A 72 -17.75 -8.80 3.40
N GLU A 73 -17.02 -8.78 4.52
CA GLU A 73 -15.77 -8.02 4.66
C GLU A 73 -14.71 -8.50 3.68
N ASP A 74 -14.52 -9.82 3.54
CA ASP A 74 -13.57 -10.42 2.59
C ASP A 74 -13.97 -10.13 1.13
N ALA A 75 -15.26 -10.25 0.81
CA ALA A 75 -15.78 -9.93 -0.52
C ALA A 75 -15.56 -8.44 -0.86
N LYS A 76 -15.80 -7.54 0.11
CA LYS A 76 -15.58 -6.11 -0.05
C LYS A 76 -14.11 -5.78 -0.24
N LEU A 77 -13.21 -6.44 0.50
CA LEU A 77 -11.77 -6.25 0.34
C LEU A 77 -11.34 -6.67 -1.07
N THR A 78 -11.80 -7.85 -1.50
CA THR A 78 -11.52 -8.40 -2.84
C THR A 78 -12.04 -7.48 -3.95
N GLU A 79 -13.26 -6.93 -3.80
CA GLU A 79 -13.82 -5.97 -4.76
C GLU A 79 -13.02 -4.67 -4.78
N GLN A 80 -12.62 -4.16 -3.62
CA GLN A 80 -11.82 -2.94 -3.52
C GLN A 80 -10.45 -3.11 -4.19
N GLU A 81 -9.78 -4.24 -3.98
CA GLU A 81 -8.52 -4.56 -4.65
C GLU A 81 -8.67 -4.62 -6.16
N LYS A 82 -9.75 -5.25 -6.65
CA LYS A 82 -10.07 -5.28 -8.08
C LYS A 82 -10.30 -3.89 -8.65
N LEU A 83 -11.10 -3.06 -7.98
CA LEU A 83 -11.35 -1.67 -8.39
C LEU A 83 -10.05 -0.84 -8.40
N GLN A 84 -9.17 -1.05 -7.43
CA GLN A 84 -7.87 -0.37 -7.42
C GLN A 84 -6.98 -0.81 -8.58
N ARG A 85 -6.95 -2.10 -8.91
CA ARG A 85 -6.23 -2.64 -10.07
C ARG A 85 -6.77 -2.03 -11.36
N ASP A 86 -8.09 -2.03 -11.54
CA ASP A 86 -8.73 -1.49 -12.75
C ASP A 86 -8.49 0.03 -12.86
N LEU A 87 -8.55 0.77 -11.75
CA LEU A 87 -8.17 2.20 -11.72
C LEU A 87 -6.71 2.43 -12.07
N LYS A 88 -5.80 1.56 -11.64
CA LYS A 88 -4.39 1.66 -11.99
C LYS A 88 -4.18 1.41 -13.48
N GLU A 89 -4.78 0.35 -14.01
CA GLU A 89 -4.67 -0.01 -15.43
C GLU A 89 -5.24 1.10 -16.33
N THR A 90 -6.41 1.64 -16.00
CA THR A 90 -7.02 2.74 -16.75
C THR A 90 -6.18 4.02 -16.68
N ARG A 91 -5.55 4.32 -15.53
CA ARG A 91 -4.62 5.45 -15.41
C ARG A 91 -3.36 5.25 -16.25
N GLU A 92 -2.82 4.04 -16.30
CA GLU A 92 -1.66 3.71 -17.14
C GLU A 92 -1.99 3.81 -18.63
N GLN A 93 -3.17 3.34 -19.04
CA GLN A 93 -3.67 3.52 -20.40
C GLN A 93 -3.88 4.99 -20.75
N LEU A 94 -4.45 5.78 -19.83
CA LEU A 94 -4.61 7.22 -20.05
C LEU A 94 -3.25 7.93 -20.18
N ALA A 95 -2.29 7.56 -19.33
CA ALA A 95 -0.94 8.10 -19.39
C ALA A 95 -0.27 7.78 -20.73
N SER A 96 -0.34 6.53 -21.21
CA SER A 96 0.24 6.13 -22.49
C SER A 96 -0.41 6.81 -23.70
N VAL A 97 -1.74 6.98 -23.68
CA VAL A 97 -2.45 7.73 -24.73
C VAL A 97 -2.07 9.21 -24.69
N SER A 98 -1.95 9.80 -23.49
CA SER A 98 -1.57 11.21 -23.35
C SER A 98 -0.15 11.50 -23.85
N THR A 99 0.80 10.60 -23.61
CA THR A 99 2.16 10.74 -24.12
C THR A 99 2.21 10.53 -25.63
N ALA A 100 1.50 9.52 -26.16
CA ALA A 100 1.40 9.31 -27.60
C ALA A 100 0.80 10.53 -28.32
N LYS A 101 -0.22 11.16 -27.73
CA LYS A 101 -0.78 12.41 -28.22
C LYS A 101 0.25 13.54 -28.22
N ALA A 102 1.00 13.72 -27.14
CA ALA A 102 2.04 14.76 -27.06
C ALA A 102 3.14 14.55 -28.11
N TRP A 103 3.54 13.30 -28.37
CA TRP A 103 4.46 12.97 -29.45
C TRP A 103 3.90 13.31 -30.83
N ALA A 104 2.64 12.97 -31.09
CA ALA A 104 1.98 13.30 -32.35
C ALA A 104 1.87 14.82 -32.55
N GLU A 105 1.53 15.57 -31.49
CA GLU A 105 1.48 17.02 -31.51
C GLU A 105 2.87 17.64 -31.73
N ALA A 106 3.92 17.12 -31.08
CA ALA A 106 5.29 17.58 -31.29
C ALA A 106 5.73 17.37 -32.75
N ARG A 107 5.46 16.19 -33.32
CA ARG A 107 5.72 15.87 -34.74
C ARG A 107 4.99 16.81 -35.69
N ALA A 108 3.71 17.07 -35.43
CA ALA A 108 2.90 17.94 -36.27
C ALA A 108 3.34 19.42 -36.18
N LYS A 109 3.74 19.87 -34.98
CA LYS A 109 4.10 21.27 -34.73
C LYS A 109 5.51 21.64 -35.17
N TYR A 110 6.42 20.67 -35.19
CA TYR A 110 7.82 20.87 -35.53
C TYR A 110 8.26 19.94 -36.67
N PRO A 111 7.81 20.17 -37.92
CA PRO A 111 8.20 19.35 -39.08
C PRO A 111 9.70 19.42 -39.41
N GLN A 112 10.44 20.36 -38.83
CA GLN A 112 11.89 20.47 -38.96
C GLN A 112 12.69 19.52 -38.05
N LEU A 113 12.03 18.90 -37.05
CA LEU A 113 12.66 17.87 -36.21
C LEU A 113 12.64 16.55 -36.98
N THR A 114 13.81 15.95 -37.15
CA THR A 114 13.93 14.60 -37.73
C THR A 114 13.51 13.53 -36.71
N ASP A 115 13.32 12.29 -37.16
CA ASP A 115 13.03 11.17 -36.26
C ASP A 115 14.16 10.94 -35.24
N GLU A 116 15.42 11.23 -35.61
CA GLU A 116 16.57 11.17 -34.70
C GLU A 116 16.50 12.27 -33.62
N ASP A 117 16.09 13.49 -33.99
CA ASP A 117 15.92 14.58 -33.02
C ASP A 117 14.77 14.31 -32.03
N LEU A 118 13.74 13.63 -32.51
CA LEU A 118 12.63 13.18 -31.68
C LEU A 118 13.07 12.07 -30.72
N ASP A 119 13.88 11.10 -31.15
CA ASP A 119 14.41 10.06 -30.27
C ASP A 119 15.21 10.64 -29.08
N LEU A 120 15.96 11.73 -29.31
CA LEU A 120 16.70 12.45 -28.26
C LEU A 120 15.83 13.10 -27.17
N ILE A 121 14.54 13.36 -27.43
CA ILE A 121 13.59 13.86 -26.41
C ILE A 121 13.36 12.80 -25.33
N GLY A 122 13.38 11.52 -25.74
CA GLY A 122 13.20 10.35 -24.89
C GLY A 122 11.86 10.28 -24.17
N ALA A 123 11.74 9.35 -23.21
CA ALA A 123 10.53 9.24 -22.39
C ALA A 123 10.36 10.45 -21.45
N GLY A 124 9.11 10.84 -21.22
CA GLY A 124 8.73 11.93 -20.32
C GLY A 124 7.23 12.11 -20.22
N THR A 125 6.80 13.01 -19.33
CA THR A 125 5.41 13.46 -19.28
C THR A 125 5.03 14.23 -20.57
N PRO A 126 3.74 14.32 -20.91
CA PRO A 126 3.28 15.09 -22.08
C PRO A 126 3.87 16.50 -22.18
N ASP A 127 3.91 17.22 -21.05
CA ASP A 127 4.43 18.59 -20.96
C ASP A 127 5.96 18.66 -21.17
N GLU A 128 6.70 17.66 -20.66
CA GLU A 128 8.14 17.56 -20.87
C GLU A 128 8.47 17.24 -22.32
N ILE A 129 7.72 16.35 -22.97
CA ILE A 129 7.88 16.03 -24.39
C ILE A 129 7.67 17.30 -25.23
N ALA A 130 6.58 18.03 -24.98
CA ALA A 130 6.27 19.27 -25.70
C ALA A 130 7.35 20.35 -25.48
N SER A 131 7.82 20.51 -24.24
CA SER A 131 8.84 21.51 -23.89
C SER A 131 10.21 21.18 -24.49
N LYS A 132 10.61 19.91 -24.45
CA LYS A 132 11.87 19.44 -25.04
C LYS A 132 11.83 19.57 -26.57
N ALA A 133 10.73 19.18 -27.21
CA ALA A 133 10.52 19.37 -28.64
C ALA A 133 10.65 20.85 -29.06
N ALA A 134 10.02 21.75 -28.30
CA ALA A 134 10.12 23.19 -28.54
C ALA A 134 11.56 23.71 -28.45
N LYS A 135 12.31 23.26 -27.44
CA LYS A 135 13.72 23.66 -27.24
C LYS A 135 14.63 23.14 -28.36
N LEU A 136 14.45 21.90 -28.80
CA LEU A 136 15.21 21.32 -29.91
C LEU A 136 14.87 22.03 -31.22
N ALA A 137 13.59 22.23 -31.52
CA ALA A 137 13.13 22.95 -32.70
C ALA A 137 13.66 24.38 -32.79
N ALA A 138 13.86 25.07 -31.65
CA ALA A 138 14.46 26.39 -31.61
C ALA A 138 15.98 26.39 -31.81
N ARG A 139 16.66 25.26 -31.57
CA ARG A 139 18.12 25.14 -31.68
C ARG A 139 18.59 24.73 -33.08
N ILE A 140 17.79 23.93 -33.81
CA ILE A 140 18.07 23.56 -35.20
C ILE A 140 18.24 24.76 -36.15
N PRO A 141 17.39 25.82 -36.13
CA PRO A 141 17.62 26.99 -36.98
C PRO A 141 18.87 27.81 -36.60
N VAL A 142 19.42 27.61 -35.39
CA VAL A 142 20.68 28.24 -34.95
C VAL A 142 21.91 27.42 -35.39
N GLN A 143 21.71 26.18 -35.85
CA GLN A 143 22.75 25.23 -36.28
C GLN A 143 22.80 25.09 -37.82
N ASP A 144 22.45 26.14 -38.58
CA ASP A 144 22.54 26.16 -40.05
C ASP A 144 23.92 25.61 -40.53
N PRO A 145 23.99 24.92 -41.69
CA PRO A 145 25.08 24.01 -42.08
C PRO A 145 26.46 24.65 -42.29
N ALA A 146 26.57 25.97 -42.08
CA ALA A 146 27.84 26.69 -42.07
C ALA A 146 28.77 26.23 -40.93
N ASP A 147 28.25 25.74 -39.79
CA ASP A 147 29.08 25.19 -38.71
C ASP A 147 29.50 23.73 -38.95
N ALA A 148 28.67 22.93 -39.64
CA ALA A 148 29.04 21.58 -40.06
C ALA A 148 30.17 21.60 -41.11
N ALA A 149 30.17 22.58 -42.03
CA ALA A 149 31.25 22.80 -42.98
C ALA A 149 32.56 23.27 -42.31
N ARG A 150 32.50 24.00 -41.18
CA ARG A 150 33.69 24.40 -40.40
C ARG A 150 34.31 23.30 -39.54
N ALA A 151 33.58 22.21 -39.30
CA ALA A 151 34.09 21.06 -38.56
C ALA A 151 34.84 20.05 -39.46
N GLY A 152 34.48 19.98 -40.75
CA GLY A 152 35.12 19.09 -41.72
C GLY A 152 36.50 19.54 -42.23
N ASP A 153 36.85 20.82 -42.07
CA ASP A 153 38.02 21.44 -42.72
C ASP A 153 39.26 21.56 -41.80
N ARG A 154 39.29 20.85 -40.66
CA ARG A 154 40.38 20.92 -39.66
C ARG A 154 41.26 19.66 -39.58
N HIS A 155 41.32 18.89 -40.67
CA HIS A 155 42.16 17.69 -40.75
C HIS A 155 43.09 17.70 -41.97
N GLU A 156 43.88 18.75 -42.20
CA GLU A 156 45.08 18.59 -43.02
C GLU A 156 46.11 19.71 -42.82
N THR A 157 47.38 19.33 -42.94
CA THR A 157 48.63 20.12 -42.82
C THR A 157 49.30 20.20 -41.44
N GLN A 158 49.82 19.06 -40.97
CA GLN A 158 51.12 19.09 -40.27
C GLN A 158 52.23 19.22 -41.32
N PRO A 159 53.14 20.21 -41.24
CA PRO A 159 54.31 20.23 -42.10
C PRO A 159 55.35 19.22 -41.59
N GLN A 160 55.69 18.26 -42.45
CA GLN A 160 56.90 17.46 -42.31
C GLN A 160 58.12 18.39 -42.38
N GLN A 161 58.93 18.44 -41.33
CA GLN A 161 60.29 18.97 -41.43
C GLN A 161 61.22 17.83 -41.81
N THR A 162 61.60 17.81 -43.08
CA THR A 162 62.76 17.08 -43.58
C THR A 162 63.95 18.04 -43.58
N THR A 163 65.06 17.66 -42.96
CA THR A 163 66.38 18.19 -43.30
C THR A 163 67.42 17.21 -42.77
N GLY A 164 68.00 16.44 -43.67
CA GLY A 164 69.22 15.67 -43.42
C GLY A 164 70.46 16.53 -43.67
N GLY A 165 71.59 16.08 -43.14
CA GLY A 165 72.91 16.53 -43.61
C GLY A 165 74.00 16.62 -42.54
N ASP A 166 74.69 15.50 -42.34
CA ASP A 166 76.13 15.35 -42.08
C ASP A 166 76.85 16.02 -40.90
N GLY A 167 77.47 15.13 -40.10
CA GLY A 167 78.89 15.24 -39.75
C GLY A 167 79.23 15.91 -38.42
N LEU A 168 79.60 15.11 -37.40
CA LEU A 168 80.97 15.07 -36.86
C LEU A 168 81.07 14.14 -35.63
N THR A 169 82.18 13.42 -35.59
CA THR A 169 82.63 12.41 -34.64
C THR A 169 83.17 12.97 -33.31
N TRP A 170 82.81 12.31 -32.18
CA TRP A 170 83.51 12.07 -30.87
C TRP A 170 84.18 13.26 -30.11
N PRO A 171 84.50 13.20 -28.77
CA PRO A 171 84.79 12.02 -27.94
C PRO A 171 84.28 11.99 -26.45
N THR A 172 84.42 10.79 -25.87
CA THR A 172 84.76 10.39 -24.48
C THR A 172 84.85 11.45 -23.37
N THR A 173 84.24 11.19 -22.20
CA THR A 173 84.74 11.43 -20.81
C THR A 173 83.65 10.91 -19.83
N ARG A 174 83.84 10.24 -18.69
CA ARG A 174 84.87 9.48 -17.99
C ARG A 174 84.11 8.66 -16.93
#